data_AF-A0A1T5CKR7-F1
#
_entry.id   AF-A0A1T5CKR7-F1
#
_cell.length_a   1.000
_cell.length_b   1.000
_cell.length_c   1.000
_cell.angle_alpha   90.00
_cell.angle_beta   90.00
_cell.angle_gamma   90.00
#
_symmetry.space_group_name_H-M   'P 1'
#
loop_
_entity.id
_entity.type
_entity.pdbx_description
1 polymer ?
#
loop_
_entity_poly.entity_id
_entity_poly.type
_entity_poly.pdbx_seq_one_letter_code
_entity_poly.pdbx_strand_id
1 'polypeptide(L)'
;MQYHDLELKHIASVDDKRYFISTIKMHVRHTWLNQHDNVYVYETMIFKKEKNKVLYLEPIYTKRYDAYDKAISGHQEAIENIKNIVNKSKD
;
A
#
# COMPACT_ATOMS: atom_id res chain seq x y z
N MET A 1 -23.48 -1.97 -7.66
CA MET A 1 -22.59 -0.84 -7.29
C MET A 1 -21.32 -0.95 -8.14
N GLN A 2 -20.99 0.08 -8.91
CA GLN A 2 -19.69 0.16 -9.58
C GLN A 2 -18.64 0.43 -8.51
N TYR A 3 -17.85 -0.58 -8.13
CA TYR A 3 -16.69 -0.38 -7.27
C TYR A 3 -15.70 0.49 -8.05
N HIS A 4 -15.56 1.76 -7.66
CA HIS A 4 -14.46 2.60 -8.12
C HIS A 4 -13.15 1.88 -7.81
N ASP A 5 -12.16 1.99 -8.69
CA ASP A 5 -10.84 1.40 -8.44
C ASP A 5 -10.32 1.88 -7.07
N LEU A 6 -9.99 0.93 -6.19
CA LEU A 6 -9.58 1.23 -4.82
C LEU A 6 -8.30 2.07 -4.83
N GLU A 7 -8.39 3.31 -4.38
CA GLU A 7 -7.26 4.21 -4.18
C GLU A 7 -7.38 4.89 -2.80
N LEU A 8 -6.72 4.32 -1.80
CA LEU A 8 -6.67 4.86 -0.43
C LEU A 8 -5.35 5.58 -0.22
N LYS A 9 -5.39 6.73 0.46
CA LYS A 9 -4.22 7.55 0.76
C LYS A 9 -4.29 8.08 2.17
N HIS A 10 -3.18 8.01 2.90
CA HIS A 10 -3.05 8.58 4.23
C HIS A 10 -1.66 9.16 4.44
N ILE A 11 -1.58 10.26 5.22
CA ILE A 11 -0.31 10.85 5.64
C ILE A 11 -0.20 10.67 7.15
N ALA A 12 0.84 9.95 7.58
CA ALA A 12 1.13 9.74 8.99
C ALA A 12 2.45 10.43 9.37
N SER A 13 2.60 10.76 10.65
CA SER A 13 3.83 11.32 11.22
C SER A 13 4.38 10.38 12.30
N VAL A 14 5.68 10.07 12.23
CA VAL A 14 6.41 9.28 13.23
C VAL A 14 7.74 9.97 13.49
N ASP A 15 8.00 10.37 14.74
CA ASP A 15 9.25 11.02 15.20
C ASP A 15 9.71 12.15 14.22
N ASP A 16 8.82 13.11 13.97
CA ASP A 16 8.98 14.26 13.07
C ASP A 16 9.17 13.95 11.57
N LYS A 17 9.14 12.67 11.19
CA LYS A 17 9.16 12.23 9.79
C LYS A 17 7.75 11.96 9.30
N ARG A 18 7.47 12.36 8.06
CA ARG A 18 6.18 12.10 7.41
C ARG A 18 6.28 10.89 6.51
N TYR A 19 5.19 10.13 6.47
CA TYR A 19 5.04 8.93 5.69
C TYR A 19 3.77 9.01 4.86
N PHE A 20 3.83 8.47 3.65
CA PHE A 20 2.70 8.37 2.74
C PHE A 20 2.31 6.90 2.63
N ILE A 21 1.11 6.58 3.08
CA ILE A 21 0.51 5.24 3.04
C ILE A 21 -0.48 5.24 1.88
N SER A 22 -0.34 4.31 0.96
CA SER A 22 -1.18 4.22 -0.24
C SER A 22 -1.62 2.79 -0.47
N THR A 23 -2.88 2.58 -0.80
CA THR A 23 -3.40 1.29 -1.26
C THR A 23 -4.01 1.45 -2.64
N ILE A 24 -3.52 0.68 -3.60
CA ILE A 24 -3.99 0.70 -4.98
C ILE A 24 -4.41 -0.68 -5.45
N LYS A 25 -5.39 -0.74 -6.34
CA LYS A 25 -5.67 -1.94 -7.14
C LYS A 25 -4.68 -2.05 -8.29
N MET A 26 -4.05 -3.20 -8.43
CA MET A 26 -3.11 -3.53 -9.49
C MET A 26 -3.60 -4.70 -10.31
N HIS A 27 -3.42 -4.59 -11.62
CA HIS A 27 -3.67 -5.70 -12.54
C HIS A 27 -2.39 -6.52 -12.69
N VAL A 28 -2.44 -7.80 -12.35
CA VAL A 28 -1.28 -8.70 -12.45
C VAL A 28 -1.46 -9.60 -13.65
N ARG A 29 -0.56 -9.46 -14.63
CA ARG A 29 -0.48 -10.39 -15.76
C ARG A 29 0.39 -11.57 -15.37
N HIS A 30 -0.21 -12.75 -15.26
CA HIS A 30 0.54 -14.00 -15.12
C HIS A 30 0.71 -14.65 -16.49
N THR A 31 1.96 -14.83 -16.92
CA THR A 31 2.31 -15.53 -18.17
C THR A 31 2.00 -17.03 -18.14
N TRP A 32 1.74 -17.60 -16.96
CA TRP A 32 1.45 -19.03 -16.79
C TRP A 32 -0.05 -19.36 -16.76
N LEU A 33 -0.90 -18.40 -16.37
CA LEU A 33 -2.35 -18.56 -16.38
C LEU A 33 -2.86 -18.18 -17.78
N ASN A 34 -2.78 -19.12 -18.71
CA ASN A 34 -3.37 -19.02 -20.06
C ASN A 34 -4.91 -19.08 -20.03
N GLN A 35 -5.57 -18.33 -19.15
CA GLN A 35 -7.03 -18.29 -19.08
C GLN A 35 -7.49 -16.86 -18.79
N HIS A 36 -7.98 -16.22 -19.85
CA HIS A 36 -9.06 -15.23 -20.01
C HIS A 36 -9.46 -14.20 -18.92
N ASP A 37 -8.98 -14.27 -17.68
CA ASP A 37 -9.43 -13.42 -16.58
C ASP A 37 -8.30 -12.49 -16.08
N ASN A 38 -8.63 -11.21 -15.98
CA ASN A 38 -7.79 -10.20 -15.37
C ASN A 38 -7.66 -10.49 -13.86
N VAL A 39 -6.48 -10.92 -13.39
CA VAL A 39 -6.23 -11.13 -11.96
C VAL A 39 -5.86 -9.80 -11.30
N TYR A 40 -6.70 -9.34 -10.38
CA TYR A 40 -6.44 -8.14 -9.60
C TYR A 40 -5.86 -8.48 -8.23
N VAL A 41 -4.86 -7.72 -7.81
CA VAL A 41 -4.40 -7.67 -6.43
C VAL A 41 -4.51 -6.24 -5.92
N TYR A 42 -4.56 -6.09 -4.62
CA TYR A 42 -4.47 -4.78 -3.99
C TYR A 42 -3.14 -4.70 -3.26
N GLU A 43 -2.47 -3.56 -3.33
CA GLU A 43 -1.15 -3.41 -2.72
C GLU A 43 -1.14 -2.17 -1.85
N THR A 44 -0.83 -2.34 -0.57
CA THR A 44 -0.57 -1.26 0.38
C THR A 44 0.94 -1.02 0.45
N MET A 45 1.35 0.21 0.23
CA MET A 45 2.74 0.65 0.29
C MET A 45 2.89 1.83 1.25
N ILE A 46 4.04 1.92 1.90
CA ILE A 46 4.40 3.05 2.77
C ILE A 46 5.70 3.64 2.28
N PHE A 47 5.71 4.95 2.07
CA PHE A 47 6.84 5.71 1.57
C PHE A 47 7.24 6.81 2.54
N LYS A 48 8.53 7.16 2.56
CA LYS A 48 8.98 8.38 3.23
C LYS A 48 8.52 9.61 2.46
N LYS A 49 8.16 10.67 3.19
CA LYS A 49 7.84 11.98 2.65
C LYS A 49 8.80 13.03 3.20
N GLU A 50 9.68 13.53 2.33
CA GLU A 50 10.70 14.53 2.66
C GLU A 50 10.47 15.81 1.84
N LYS A 51 10.56 16.98 2.48
CA LYS A 51 10.40 18.28 1.81
C LYS A 51 9.17 18.35 0.87
N ASN A 52 8.03 17.82 1.35
CA ASN A 52 6.76 17.68 0.62
C ASN A 52 6.76 16.72 -0.59
N LYS A 53 7.85 16.00 -0.88
CA LYS A 53 7.92 14.99 -1.94
C LYS A 53 7.84 13.58 -1.34
N VAL A 54 7.13 12.69 -2.02
CA VAL A 54 7.08 11.26 -1.67
C VAL A 54 8.21 10.54 -2.42
N LEU A 55 8.97 9.71 -1.71
CA LEU A 55 10.07 8.92 -2.27
C LEU A 55 9.52 7.56 -2.74
N TYR A 56 9.00 7.49 -3.96
CA TYR A 56 8.29 6.31 -4.48
C TYR A 56 9.17 5.11 -4.85
N LEU A 57 10.48 5.31 -5.04
CA LEU A 57 11.38 4.25 -5.51
C LEU A 57 11.74 3.24 -4.40
N GLU A 58 11.56 3.63 -3.13
CA GLU A 58 12.00 2.85 -1.98
C GLU A 58 10.87 2.79 -0.94
N PRO A 59 9.82 1.98 -1.18
CA PRO A 59 8.81 1.73 -0.16
C PRO A 59 9.47 1.06 1.05
N ILE A 60 9.20 1.56 2.24
CA ILE A 60 9.65 0.96 3.50
C ILE A 60 8.78 -0.23 3.92
N TYR A 61 7.64 -0.40 3.24
CA TYR A 61 6.68 -1.47 3.48
C TYR A 61 5.86 -1.70 2.23
N THR A 62 5.60 -2.97 1.94
CA THR A 62 4.69 -3.42 0.88
C THR A 62 3.93 -4.64 1.37
N LYS A 63 2.60 -4.67 1.21
CA LYS A 63 1.76 -5.83 1.50
C LYS A 63 0.65 -5.95 0.45
N ARG A 64 0.45 -7.18 -0.05
CA ARG A 64 -0.56 -7.49 -1.08
C ARG A 64 -1.78 -8.19 -0.47
N TYR A 65 -2.92 -7.97 -1.10
CA TYR A 65 -4.21 -8.55 -0.73
C TYR A 65 -4.91 -9.07 -1.99
N ASP A 66 -5.59 -10.20 -1.84
CA ASP A 66 -6.39 -10.87 -2.85
C ASP A 66 -7.84 -10.36 -2.91
N ALA A 67 -8.28 -9.59 -1.92
CA ALA A 67 -9.66 -9.10 -1.81
C ALA A 67 -9.73 -7.62 -1.40
N TYR A 68 -10.77 -6.93 -1.87
CA TYR A 68 -11.02 -5.51 -1.63
C TYR A 68 -11.15 -5.20 -0.13
N ASP A 69 -11.98 -5.94 0.60
CA ASP A 69 -12.20 -5.70 2.04
C ASP A 69 -10.94 -5.95 2.87
N LYS A 70 -10.13 -6.95 2.49
CA LYS A 70 -8.82 -7.19 3.12
C LYS A 70 -7.85 -6.04 2.86
N ALA A 71 -7.92 -5.41 1.69
CA ALA A 71 -7.10 -4.26 1.37
C ALA A 71 -7.47 -3.02 2.18
N ILE A 72 -8.78 -2.80 2.43
CA ILE A 72 -9.26 -1.74 3.33
C ILE A 72 -8.76 -1.98 4.75
N SER A 73 -9.00 -3.17 5.30
CA SER A 73 -8.57 -3.53 6.65
C SER A 73 -7.05 -3.45 6.80
N GLY A 74 -6.32 -3.90 5.78
CA GLY A 74 -4.86 -3.83 5.75
C GLY A 74 -4.30 -2.41 5.63
N HIS A 75 -4.99 -1.51 4.93
CA HIS A 75 -4.63 -0.09 4.91
C HIS A 75 -4.78 0.52 6.31
N GLN A 76 -5.91 0.24 6.98
CA GLN A 76 -6.17 0.71 8.34
C GLN A 76 -5.15 0.16 9.33
N GLU A 77 -4.85 -1.14 9.25
CA GLU A 77 -3.79 -1.79 10.05
C GLU A 77 -2.43 -1.12 9.85
N ALA A 78 -2.09 -0.72 8.62
CA ALA A 78 -0.84 -0.03 8.31
C ALA A 78 -0.78 1.39 8.91
N ILE A 79 -1.91 2.11 8.94
CA ILE A 79 -2.02 3.41 9.62
C ILE A 79 -1.79 3.23 11.12
N GLU A 80 -2.50 2.31 11.75
CA GLU A 80 -2.46 2.08 13.20
C GLU A 80 -1.09 1.62 13.67
N ASN A 81 -0.39 0.81 12.85
CA ASN A 81 0.90 0.22 13.18
C ASN A 81 2.10 0.94 12.55
N ILE A 82 1.92 2.13 11.97
CA ILE A 82 2.97 2.84 11.21
C ILE A 82 4.27 2.98 12.00
N LYS A 83 4.20 3.29 13.30
CA LYS A 83 5.38 3.43 14.16
C LYS A 83 6.19 2.13 14.24
N ASN A 84 5.52 0.99 14.39
CA ASN A 84 6.16 -0.31 14.46
C ASN A 84 6.78 -0.70 13.12
N ILE A 85 6.06 -0.45 12.02
CA ILE A 85 6.55 -0.71 10.65
C ILE A 85 7.80 0.11 10.36
N VAL A 86 7.77 1.41 10.66
CA VAL A 86 8.90 2.33 10.47
C VAL A 86 10.12 1.94 11.31
N ASN A 87 9.92 1.45 12.52
CA ASN A 87 11.03 1.03 13.37
C ASN A 87 11.69 -0.25 12.85
N LYS A 88 10.90 -1.25 12.44
CA LYS A 88 11.42 -2.48 11.83
C LYS A 88 12.16 -2.24 10.51
N SER A 89 11.83 -1.19 9.77
CA SER A 89 12.52 -0.87 8.50
C SER A 89 13.86 -0.16 8.68
N LYS A 90 14.29 0.14 9.92
CA LYS A 90 15.57 0.79 10.23
C LYS A 90 16.66 -0.23 10.63
N ASP A 91 16.25 -1.46 10.96
CA ASP A 91 17.12 -2.59 11.26
C ASP A 91 17.58 -3.28 9.96
#